data_AF-A0A536Q6P4-F1
#
_entry.id   AF-A0A536Q6P4-F1
#
_cell.length_a   1.000
_cell.length_b   1.000
_cell.length_c   1.000
_cell.angle_alpha   90.00
_cell.angle_beta   90.00
_cell.angle_gamma   90.00
#
_symmetry.space_group_name_H-M   'P 1'
#
loop_
_entity.id
_entity.type
_entity.pdbx_description
1 polymer ?
#
loop_
_entity_poly.entity_id
_entity_poly.type
_entity_poly.pdbx_seq_one_letter_code
_entity_poly.pdbx_strand_id
1 'polypeptide(L)'
;MASEIAEFPLPADVTAEERATAKREIAKHAKIVSEEPRVIKFEGRAIGQTGPVWHFQYTRLYQLPHGFLVAAHDLHEGIKVSYADTPEGLPKAFENETVREFIEEELHFRKILGPEHARAK
;
A
#
# COMPACT_ATOMS: atom_id res chain seq x y z
N MET A 1 6.94 20.89 4.19
CA MET A 1 6.80 19.62 4.94
C MET A 1 7.84 18.67 4.35
N ALA A 2 8.65 18.01 5.16
CA ALA A 2 9.64 17.06 4.63
C ALA A 2 8.88 15.87 4.02
N SER A 3 9.15 15.53 2.75
CA SER A 3 8.63 14.31 2.16
C SER A 3 9.22 13.13 2.94
N GLU A 4 8.36 12.38 3.64
CA GLU A 4 8.75 11.08 4.20
C GLU A 4 9.03 10.10 3.05
N ILE A 5 9.92 9.13 3.29
CA ILE A 5 10.24 8.08 2.33
C ILE A 5 9.62 6.79 2.85
N ALA A 6 8.68 6.24 2.10
CA ALA A 6 8.11 4.93 2.32
C ALA A 6 8.89 3.85 1.56
N GLU A 7 8.86 2.64 2.12
CA GLU A 7 9.56 1.48 1.57
C GLU A 7 8.56 0.35 1.32
N PHE A 8 8.45 -0.09 0.07
CA PHE A 8 7.75 -1.32 -0.29
C PHE A 8 8.74 -2.47 -0.46
N PRO A 9 8.80 -3.42 0.50
CA PRO A 9 9.63 -4.60 0.35
C PRO A 9 9.05 -5.49 -0.74
N LEU A 10 9.92 -6.12 -1.54
CA LEU A 10 9.57 -7.13 -2.52
C LEU A 10 9.89 -8.52 -1.94
N PRO A 11 9.13 -9.58 -2.33
CA PRO A 11 9.41 -10.93 -1.89
C PRO A 11 10.82 -11.39 -2.34
N ALA A 12 11.39 -12.36 -1.63
CA ALA A 12 12.75 -12.82 -1.91
C ALA A 12 12.86 -13.50 -3.29
N ASP A 13 11.78 -14.15 -3.69
CA ASP A 13 11.53 -14.84 -4.96
C ASP A 13 10.91 -13.94 -6.05
N VAL A 14 10.85 -12.62 -5.83
CA VAL A 14 10.26 -11.67 -6.80
C VAL A 14 10.89 -11.81 -8.18
N THR A 15 10.06 -11.94 -9.20
CA THR A 15 10.52 -11.93 -10.60
C THR A 15 10.85 -10.52 -11.08
N ALA A 16 11.62 -10.41 -12.16
CA ALA A 16 11.90 -9.11 -12.78
C ALA A 16 10.61 -8.42 -13.28
N GLU A 17 9.63 -9.20 -13.73
CA GLU A 17 8.33 -8.71 -14.22
C GLU A 17 7.46 -8.16 -13.08
N GLU A 18 7.41 -8.86 -11.95
CA GLU A 18 6.71 -8.39 -10.76
C GLU A 18 7.34 -7.12 -10.19
N ARG A 19 8.68 -7.07 -10.13
CA ARG A 19 9.40 -5.85 -9.72
C ARG A 19 9.10 -4.68 -10.67
N ALA A 20 9.12 -4.92 -11.98
CA ALA A 20 8.80 -3.90 -12.97
C ALA A 20 7.34 -3.43 -12.82
N THR A 21 6.41 -4.35 -12.54
CA THR A 21 5.00 -4.05 -12.29
C THR A 21 4.84 -3.21 -11.03
N ALA A 22 5.43 -3.63 -9.91
CA ALA A 22 5.42 -2.87 -8.66
C ALA A 22 5.92 -1.44 -8.87
N LYS A 23 7.08 -1.29 -9.53
CA LYS A 23 7.66 0.03 -9.85
C LYS A 23 6.72 0.85 -10.71
N ARG A 24 6.21 0.28 -11.81
CA ARG A 24 5.34 0.98 -12.76
C ARG A 24 4.07 1.46 -12.07
N GLU A 25 3.41 0.60 -11.30
CA GLU A 25 2.13 0.94 -10.66
C GLU A 25 2.32 1.93 -9.51
N ILE A 26 3.37 1.80 -8.69
CA ILE A 26 3.68 2.80 -7.64
C ILE A 26 4.03 4.15 -8.27
N ALA A 27 4.84 4.16 -9.34
CA ALA A 27 5.27 5.39 -10.01
C ALA A 27 4.12 6.20 -10.65
N LYS A 28 2.94 5.60 -10.86
CA LYS A 28 1.74 6.33 -11.31
C LYS A 28 1.20 7.30 -10.26
N HIS A 29 1.44 7.00 -8.97
CA HIS A 29 0.81 7.71 -7.85
C HIS A 29 1.82 8.34 -6.88
N ALA A 30 3.06 7.84 -6.86
CA ALA A 30 4.12 8.32 -5.98
C ALA A 30 5.43 8.53 -6.74
N LYS A 31 6.22 9.51 -6.30
CA LYS A 31 7.55 9.73 -6.85
C LYS A 31 8.51 8.68 -6.29
N ILE A 32 9.10 7.86 -7.17
CA ILE A 32 10.15 6.91 -6.78
C ILE A 32 11.42 7.67 -6.43
N VAL A 33 11.98 7.37 -5.26
CA VAL A 33 13.23 7.97 -4.74
C VAL A 33 14.42 7.05 -5.01
N SER A 34 14.24 5.74 -4.84
CA SER A 34 15.29 4.75 -5.10
C SER A 34 14.68 3.38 -5.41
N GLU A 35 15.39 2.60 -6.21
CA GLU A 35 15.10 1.18 -6.45
C GLU A 35 16.29 0.34 -6.02
N GLU A 36 16.05 -0.62 -5.14
CA GLU A 36 17.02 -1.65 -4.78
C GLU A 36 16.45 -3.01 -5.18
N PRO A 37 17.26 -4.08 -5.26
CA PRO A 37 16.78 -5.38 -5.75
C PRO A 37 15.55 -5.93 -5.02
N ARG A 38 15.36 -5.56 -3.75
CA ARG A 38 14.29 -6.08 -2.88
C ARG A 38 13.42 -4.99 -2.23
N VAL A 39 13.59 -3.73 -2.61
CA VAL A 39 12.79 -2.63 -2.05
C VAL A 39 12.61 -1.52 -3.05
N ILE A 40 11.39 -0.96 -3.09
CA ILE A 40 11.07 0.24 -3.84
C ILE A 40 10.83 1.36 -2.83
N LYS A 41 11.61 2.44 -2.92
CA LYS A 41 11.52 3.62 -2.06
C LYS A 41 10.82 4.74 -2.79
N PHE A 42 9.83 5.37 -2.17
CA PHE A 42 9.03 6.43 -2.79
C PHE A 42 8.57 7.48 -1.78
N GLU A 43 8.19 8.67 -2.27
CA GLU A 43 7.64 9.73 -1.43
C GLU A 43 6.28 9.31 -0.86
N GLY A 44 6.20 9.22 0.46
CA GLY A 44 5.02 8.77 1.18
C GLY A 44 5.35 8.31 2.60
N ARG A 45 4.33 7.90 3.33
CA ARG A 45 4.43 7.44 4.70
C ARG A 45 3.75 6.08 4.83
N ALA A 46 4.44 5.10 5.39
CA ALA A 46 3.80 3.83 5.76
C ALA A 46 2.83 4.07 6.93
N ILE A 47 1.56 3.69 6.74
CA ILE A 47 0.48 3.89 7.72
C ILE A 47 -0.06 2.60 8.30
N GLY A 48 0.25 1.45 7.70
CA GLY A 48 -0.18 0.16 8.20
C GLY A 48 0.32 -1.00 7.36
N GLN A 49 0.09 -2.21 7.86
CA GLN A 49 0.33 -3.44 7.13
C GLN A 49 -0.63 -4.52 7.62
N THR A 50 -1.05 -5.42 6.75
CA THR A 50 -1.73 -6.65 7.18
C THR A 50 -0.78 -7.83 7.08
N GLY A 51 -1.01 -8.83 7.94
CA GLY A 51 -0.41 -10.15 7.77
C GLY A 51 -0.98 -10.90 6.55
N PRO A 52 -0.62 -12.18 6.39
CA PRO A 52 -1.18 -13.04 5.36
C PRO A 52 -2.70 -13.11 5.49
N VAL A 53 -3.40 -12.86 4.39
CA VAL A 53 -4.87 -12.95 4.32
C VAL A 53 -5.26 -13.42 2.93
N TRP A 54 -6.08 -14.46 2.85
CA TRP A 54 -6.45 -15.11 1.60
C TRP A 54 -5.21 -15.55 0.80
N HIS A 55 -5.03 -15.12 -0.45
CA HIS A 55 -3.79 -15.37 -1.22
C HIS A 55 -2.80 -14.20 -1.19
N PHE A 56 -3.03 -13.17 -0.37
CA PHE A 56 -2.03 -12.14 -0.12
C PHE A 56 -1.06 -12.61 0.97
N GLN A 57 0.23 -12.65 0.64
CA GLN A 57 1.29 -12.93 1.61
C GLN A 57 1.42 -11.78 2.63
N TYR A 58 1.25 -10.54 2.16
CA TYR A 58 1.18 -9.35 2.99
C TYR A 58 0.57 -8.20 2.19
N THR A 59 0.04 -7.20 2.90
CA THR A 59 -0.33 -5.90 2.32
C THR A 59 0.37 -4.78 3.09
N ARG A 60 0.68 -3.70 2.39
CA ARG A 60 1.29 -2.49 2.95
C ARG A 60 0.44 -1.29 2.55
N LEU A 61 0.14 -0.46 3.54
CA LEU A 61 -0.71 0.72 3.39
C LEU A 61 0.16 1.96 3.52
N TYR A 62 -0.04 2.90 2.61
CA TYR A 62 0.74 4.14 2.53
C TYR A 62 -0.17 5.34 2.39
N GLN A 63 0.20 6.42 3.05
CA GLN A 63 -0.28 7.77 2.80
C GLN A 63 0.69 8.46 1.85
N LEU A 64 0.17 8.97 0.74
CA LEU A 64 0.90 9.75 -0.26
C LEU A 64 0.52 11.23 -0.14
N PRO A 65 1.27 12.15 -0.79
CA PRO A 65 0.92 13.58 -0.76
C PRO A 65 -0.48 13.91 -1.29
N HIS A 66 -1.03 13.09 -2.19
CA HIS A 66 -2.30 13.33 -2.86
C HIS A 66 -3.37 12.25 -2.63
N GLY A 67 -3.10 11.25 -1.79
CA GLY A 67 -4.05 10.17 -1.54
C GLY A 67 -3.41 9.01 -0.79
N PHE A 68 -3.89 7.80 -1.06
CA PHE A 68 -3.53 6.60 -0.33
C PHE A 68 -3.23 5.47 -1.31
N LEU A 69 -2.28 4.62 -0.94
CA LEU A 69 -1.84 3.50 -1.75
C LEU A 69 -1.77 2.23 -0.90
N VAL A 70 -2.23 1.13 -1.48
CA VAL A 70 -2.01 -0.21 -0.96
C VAL A 70 -1.17 -0.99 -1.96
N ALA A 71 -0.10 -1.61 -1.48
CA ALA A 71 0.70 -2.53 -2.26
C ALA A 71 0.75 -3.88 -1.55
N ALA A 72 0.50 -4.95 -2.30
CA ALA A 72 0.37 -6.29 -1.77
C ALA A 72 1.11 -7.29 -2.65
N HIS A 73 1.59 -8.37 -2.03
CA HIS A 73 2.09 -9.53 -2.76
C HIS A 73 1.03 -10.62 -2.75
N ASP A 74 0.48 -10.88 -3.93
CA ASP A 74 -0.48 -11.92 -4.23
C ASP A 74 0.25 -13.18 -4.69
N LEU A 75 0.00 -14.32 -4.05
CA LEU A 75 0.66 -15.58 -4.39
C LEU A 75 0.19 -16.19 -5.72
N HIS A 76 -0.93 -15.71 -6.28
CA HIS A 76 -1.45 -16.16 -7.58
C HIS A 76 -1.17 -15.14 -8.69
N GLU A 77 -1.31 -13.85 -8.40
CA GLU A 77 -1.25 -12.77 -9.39
C GLU A 77 0.05 -11.94 -9.33
N GLY A 78 0.89 -12.14 -8.31
CA GLY A 78 2.11 -11.36 -8.07
C GLY A 78 1.85 -10.02 -7.37
N ILE A 79 2.60 -8.98 -7.72
CA ILE A 79 2.45 -7.68 -7.04
C ILE A 79 1.18 -6.94 -7.48
N LYS A 80 0.30 -6.66 -6.53
CA LYS A 80 -0.90 -5.85 -6.71
C LYS A 80 -0.71 -4.48 -6.06
N VAL A 81 -1.02 -3.43 -6.79
CA VAL A 81 -0.99 -2.05 -6.27
C VAL A 81 -2.34 -1.40 -6.57
N SER A 82 -2.87 -0.69 -5.61
CA SER A 82 -4.12 0.06 -5.79
C SER A 82 -4.04 1.41 -5.07
N TYR A 83 -4.78 2.36 -5.59
CA TYR A 83 -4.80 3.75 -5.12
C TYR A 83 -6.22 4.17 -4.79
N ALA A 84 -6.36 5.03 -3.78
CA ALA A 84 -7.60 5.68 -3.43
C ALA A 84 -7.33 7.13 -2.99
N ASP A 85 -8.24 8.05 -3.31
CA ASP A 85 -8.12 9.44 -2.86
C ASP A 85 -8.37 9.61 -1.35
N THR A 86 -9.15 8.70 -0.76
CA THR A 86 -9.48 8.68 0.66
C THR A 86 -9.10 7.35 1.30
N PRO A 87 -8.83 7.30 2.62
CA PRO A 87 -8.45 6.05 3.27
C PRO A 87 -9.59 5.02 3.24
N GLU A 88 -10.85 5.47 3.24
CA GLU A 88 -12.05 4.63 3.11
C GLU A 88 -12.16 3.93 1.74
N GLY A 89 -11.42 4.42 0.75
CA GLY A 89 -11.36 3.80 -0.58
C GLY A 89 -10.37 2.65 -0.68
N LEU A 90 -9.38 2.55 0.24
CA LEU A 90 -8.35 1.50 0.18
C LEU A 90 -8.94 0.08 0.29
N PRO A 91 -9.84 -0.24 1.24
CA PRO A 91 -10.45 -1.56 1.30
C PRO A 91 -11.22 -1.91 0.02
N LYS A 92 -11.88 -0.91 -0.60
CA LYS A 92 -12.75 -1.11 -1.78
C LYS A 92 -11.98 -1.55 -3.03
N ALA A 93 -10.65 -1.41 -3.05
CA ALA A 93 -9.80 -1.86 -4.15
C ALA A 93 -9.67 -3.39 -4.25
N PHE A 94 -10.05 -4.13 -3.20
CA PHE A 94 -10.02 -5.59 -3.18
C PHE A 94 -11.42 -6.14 -3.40
N GLU A 95 -11.57 -7.30 -4.04
CA GLU A 95 -12.89 -7.93 -4.24
C GLU A 95 -13.29 -8.82 -3.07
N ASN A 96 -12.32 -9.48 -2.44
CA ASN A 96 -12.54 -10.41 -1.34
C ASN A 96 -12.89 -9.67 -0.04
N GLU A 97 -14.06 -9.97 0.54
CA GLU A 97 -14.61 -9.32 1.74
C GLU A 97 -13.65 -9.37 2.94
N THR A 98 -13.05 -10.54 3.22
CA THR A 98 -12.10 -10.70 4.33
C THR A 98 -10.86 -9.80 4.17
N VAL A 99 -10.35 -9.65 2.94
CA VAL A 99 -9.24 -8.73 2.69
C VAL A 99 -9.65 -7.28 2.95
N ARG A 100 -10.88 -6.90 2.58
CA ARG A 100 -11.40 -5.55 2.86
C ARG A 100 -11.47 -5.29 4.37
N GLU A 101 -12.07 -6.22 5.11
CA GLU A 101 -12.23 -6.11 6.57
C GLU A 101 -10.88 -5.95 7.26
N PHE A 102 -9.88 -6.77 6.92
CA PHE A 102 -8.54 -6.67 7.52
C PHE A 102 -7.86 -5.32 7.27
N ILE A 103 -8.03 -4.76 6.08
CA ILE A 103 -7.47 -3.44 5.75
C ILE A 103 -8.23 -2.35 6.52
N GLU A 104 -9.55 -2.43 6.59
CA GLU A 104 -10.38 -1.49 7.34
C GLU A 104 -10.05 -1.51 8.84
N GLU A 105 -9.92 -2.70 9.44
CA GLU A 105 -9.53 -2.90 10.83
C GLU A 105 -8.15 -2.32 11.12
N GLU A 106 -7.15 -2.56 10.25
CA GLU A 106 -5.81 -1.98 10.42
C GLU A 106 -5.86 -0.45 10.33
N LEU A 107 -6.62 0.12 9.39
CA LEU A 107 -6.77 1.57 9.29
C LEU A 107 -7.49 2.18 10.50
N HIS A 108 -8.49 1.51 11.07
CA HIS A 108 -9.15 1.92 12.32
C HIS A 108 -8.21 1.80 13.52
N PHE A 109 -7.49 0.68 13.65
CA PHE A 109 -6.52 0.46 14.71
C PHE A 109 -5.43 1.53 14.73
N ARG A 110 -4.97 1.93 13.53
CA ARG A 110 -3.98 3.00 13.32
C ARG A 110 -4.57 4.41 13.43
N LYS A 111 -5.87 4.54 13.70
CA LYS A 111 -6.62 5.81 13.79
C LYS A 111 -6.56 6.67 12.51
N ILE A 112 -6.41 6.02 11.37
CA ILE A 112 -6.51 6.66 10.04
C ILE A 112 -7.98 6.82 9.68
N LEU A 113 -8.81 5.81 9.97
CA LEU A 113 -10.27 5.88 9.89
C LEU A 113 -10.86 6.22 11.27
N GLY A 114 -11.65 7.29 11.34
CA GLY A 114 -12.34 7.73 12.57
C GLY A 114 -12.48 9.25 12.70
N PRO A 115 -13.24 9.74 13.69
CA PRO A 115 -13.63 11.15 13.82
C PRO A 115 -12.46 12.13 14.04
N GLU A 116 -11.24 11.64 14.32
CA GLU A 116 -10.06 12.49 14.45
C GLU A 116 -9.49 12.97 13.09
N HIS A 117 -9.80 12.31 11.96
CA HIS A 117 -9.35 12.75 10.63
C HIS A 117 -10.31 13.73 9.92
N ALA A 118 -11.50 13.98 10.51
CA ALA A 118 -12.41 15.04 10.04
C ALA A 118 -12.00 16.46 10.50
N ARG A 119 -10.85 16.60 11.18
CA ARG A 119 -10.30 17.88 11.64
C ARG A 119 -8.88 18.10 11.15
N ALA A 120 -8.73 18.25 9.84
CA ALA A 120 -7.66 19.08 9.30
C ALA A 120 -8.33 20.07 8.34
N LYS A 121 -8.73 21.21 8.89
CA LYS A 121 -9.26 22.37 8.18
C LYS A 121 -8.12 23.37 7.98
#